data_AF-A0A256Z5P2-F1
#
_entry.id   AF-A0A256Z5P2-F1
#
_cell.length_a   1.000
_cell.length_b   1.000
_cell.length_c   1.000
_cell.angle_alpha   90.00
_cell.angle_beta   90.00
_cell.angle_gamma   90.00
#
_symmetry.space_group_name_H-M   'P 1'
#
loop_
_entity.id
_entity.type
_entity.pdbx_description
1 polymer ?
#
loop_
_entity_poly.entity_id
_entity_poly.type
_entity_poly.pdbx_seq_one_letter_code
_entity_poly.pdbx_strand_id
1 'polypeptide(L)' 'MIQKYGVAGTDIIRQIHTEIFRLSIPEPWKIRLADTVGEIDFRLVQGSNEEVQLSAMLARLVEAGYEMKQTEKG' A
#
# COMPACT_ATOMS: atom_id res chain seq x y z
N MET A 1 12.12 -8.02 -8.46
CA MET A 1 11.18 -8.67 -9.39
C MET A 1 10.21 -7.71 -10.12
N ILE A 2 10.21 -6.40 -9.85
CA ILE A 2 9.47 -5.38 -10.64
C ILE A 2 10.35 -4.71 -11.72
N GLN A 3 11.66 -4.59 -11.45
CA GLN A 3 12.63 -4.08 -12.43
C GLN A 3 12.70 -4.87 -13.76
N LYS A 4 12.23 -6.13 -13.79
CA LYS A 4 12.25 -6.97 -15.00
C LYS A 4 11.26 -6.52 -16.09
N TYR A 5 10.25 -5.73 -15.75
CA TYR A 5 9.21 -5.28 -16.68
C TYR A 5 9.30 -3.78 -17.01
N GLY A 6 10.29 -3.06 -16.48
CA GLY A 6 10.47 -1.63 -16.75
C GLY A 6 9.37 -0.72 -16.17
N VAL A 7 8.50 -1.25 -15.30
CA VAL A 7 7.47 -0.47 -14.62
C VAL A 7 8.11 0.25 -13.45
N ALA A 8 7.93 1.57 -13.36
CA ALA A 8 8.42 2.35 -12.23
C ALA A 8 7.58 2.01 -10.97
N GLY A 9 8.22 1.86 -9.82
CA GLY A 9 7.51 1.62 -8.55
C GLY A 9 6.45 2.68 -8.22
N THR A 10 6.64 3.90 -8.70
CA THR A 10 5.67 4.99 -8.61
C THR A 10 4.37 4.73 -9.38
N ASP A 11 4.43 4.01 -10.51
CA ASP A 11 3.23 3.64 -11.28
C ASP A 11 2.42 2.57 -10.53
N ILE A 12 3.12 1.60 -9.93
CA ILE A 12 2.52 0.56 -9.11
C ILE A 12 1.81 1.20 -7.91
N ILE A 13 2.45 2.16 -7.24
CA ILE A 13 1.87 2.88 -6.11
C ILE A 13 0.62 3.66 -6.50
N ARG A 14 0.63 4.35 -7.64
CA ARG A 14 -0.56 5.02 -8.18
C ARG A 14 -1.70 4.04 -8.48
N GLN A 15 -1.38 2.87 -9.02
CA GLN A 15 -2.37 1.84 -9.27
C GLN A 15 -2.97 1.30 -7.97
N ILE A 16 -2.13 0.99 -6.98
CA ILE A 16 -2.58 0.51 -5.66
C ILE A 16 -3.46 1.57 -4.98
N HIS A 17 -3.04 2.84 -4.99
CA HIS A 17 -3.84 3.94 -4.46
C HIS A 17 -5.25 3.96 -5.08
N THR A 18 -5.34 3.83 -6.40
CA THR A 18 -6.63 3.80 -7.10
C THR A 18 -7.48 2.59 -6.71
N GLU A 19 -6.86 1.40 -6.61
CA GLU A 19 -7.56 0.17 -6.26
C GLU A 19 -8.06 0.16 -4.82
N ILE A 20 -7.37 0.82 -3.87
CA ILE A 20 -7.84 0.94 -2.47
C ILE A 20 -9.27 1.52 -2.40
N PHE A 21 -9.58 2.54 -3.20
CA PHE A 21 -10.91 3.15 -3.20
C PHE A 21 -11.98 2.30 -3.89
N ARG A 22 -11.58 1.28 -4.67
CA ARG A 22 -12.49 0.31 -5.31
C ARG A 22 -12.77 -0.90 -4.43
N LEU A 23 -11.99 -1.12 -3.38
CA LEU A 23 -12.19 -2.24 -2.46
C LEU A 23 -13.52 -2.12 -1.71
N SER A 24 -14.22 -3.25 -1.59
CA SER A 24 -15.42 -3.40 -0.76
C SER A 24 -15.07 -3.64 0.72
N ILE A 25 -14.35 -2.69 1.32
CA ILE A 25 -13.96 -2.69 2.74
C ILE A 25 -14.55 -1.46 3.46
N PRO A 26 -14.63 -1.45 4.81
CA PRO A 26 -15.13 -0.30 5.55
C PRO A 26 -14.30 0.97 5.29
N GLU A 27 -14.97 2.12 5.26
CA GLU A 27 -14.35 3.41 4.91
C GLU A 27 -13.12 3.79 5.77
N PRO A 28 -13.11 3.56 7.11
CA PRO A 28 -11.93 3.83 7.93
C PRO A 28 -10.68 3.08 7.47
N TRP A 29 -10.85 1.86 6.93
CA TRP A 29 -9.75 1.08 6.41
C TRP A 29 -9.23 1.65 5.09
N LYS A 30 -10.09 2.14 4.20
CA LYS A 30 -9.63 2.83 2.98
C LYS A 30 -8.76 4.04 3.30
N ILE A 31 -9.17 4.84 4.29
CA ILE A 31 -8.40 6.01 4.76
C ILE A 31 -7.02 5.59 5.25
N ARG A 32 -6.95 4.57 6.13
CA ARG A 32 -5.68 4.09 6.69
C ARG A 32 -4.75 3.48 5.64
N LEU A 33 -5.30 2.76 4.67
CA LEU A 33 -4.54 2.21 3.55
C LEU A 33 -4.03 3.32 2.62
N ALA A 34 -4.85 4.34 2.33
CA ALA A 34 -4.45 5.49 1.52
C ALA A 34 -3.31 6.29 2.17
N ASP A 35 -3.36 6.50 3.48
CA ASP A 35 -2.30 7.16 4.25
C ASP A 35 -0.97 6.38 4.16
N THR A 36 -1.02 5.06 4.33
CA THR A 36 0.14 4.17 4.17
C THR A 36 0.75 4.30 2.76
N VAL A 37 -0.08 4.30 1.72
CA VAL A 37 0.40 4.44 0.34
C VAL A 37 1.01 5.83 0.09
N GLY A 38 0.42 6.89 0.66
CA GLY A 38 0.95 8.25 0.58
C GLY A 38 2.32 8.39 1.25
N GLU A 39 2.54 7.77 2.41
CA GLU A 39 3.85 7.76 3.08
C GLU A 39 4.91 7.06 2.22
N ILE A 40 4.56 5.94 1.61
CA ILE A 40 5.46 5.19 0.73
C ILE A 40 5.81 6.00 -0.53
N ASP A 41 4.83 6.63 -1.18
CA ASP A 41 5.05 7.51 -2.33
C ASP A 41 5.98 8.68 -1.97
N PHE A 42 5.71 9.35 -0.84
CA PHE A 42 6.55 10.43 -0.34
C PHE A 42 8.01 9.98 -0.14
N ARG A 43 8.24 8.83 0.50
CA ARG A 43 9.59 8.30 0.73
C ARG A 43 10.32 7.98 -0.57
N LEU A 44 9.62 7.45 -1.57
CA LEU A 44 10.21 7.20 -2.89
C LEU A 44 10.59 8.49 -3.61
N VAL A 45 9.72 9.51 -3.57
CA VAL A 45 10.03 10.84 -4.14
C VAL A 45 11.26 11.46 -3.48
N GLN A 46 11.50 11.20 -2.19
CA GLN A 46 12.71 11.62 -1.48
C GLN A 46 13.98 10.79 -1.83
N GLY A 47 13.89 9.82 -2.74
CA GLY A 47 15.02 8.99 -3.16
C GLY A 47 15.29 7.77 -2.28
N SER A 48 14.29 7.30 -1.52
CA SER A 48 14.42 6.06 -0.76
C SER A 48 14.56 4.84 -1.67
N ASN A 49 15.11 3.75 -1.13
CA ASN A 49 15.24 2.49 -1.86
C ASN A 49 13.86 1.89 -2.20
N GLU A 50 13.59 1.73 -3.49
CA GLU A 50 12.32 1.26 -4.02
C GLU A 50 11.90 -0.11 -3.49
N GLU A 51 12.80 -1.10 -3.53
CA GLU A 51 12.52 -2.46 -3.11
C GLU A 51 12.15 -2.55 -1.62
N VAL A 52 12.86 -1.78 -0.78
CA VAL A 52 12.58 -1.70 0.66
C VAL A 52 11.21 -1.07 0.91
N GLN A 53 10.88 0.04 0.25
CA GLN A 53 9.58 0.71 0.47
C GLN A 53 8.41 -0.13 -0.05
N LEU A 54 8.54 -0.77 -1.21
CA LEU A 54 7.51 -1.67 -1.72
C LEU A 54 7.31 -2.88 -0.80
N SER A 55 8.38 -3.43 -0.25
CA SER A 55 8.30 -4.51 0.75
C SER A 55 7.60 -4.05 2.03
N ALA A 56 7.91 -2.85 2.52
CA ALA A 56 7.26 -2.25 3.68
C ALA A 56 5.76 -2.01 3.43
N MET A 57 5.39 -1.52 2.24
CA MET A 57 3.99 -1.35 1.84
C MET A 57 3.25 -2.68 1.91
N LEU A 58 3.78 -3.76 1.31
CA LEU A 58 3.15 -5.08 1.35
C LEU A 58 2.96 -5.58 2.79
N ALA A 59 3.95 -5.40 3.67
CA ALA A 59 3.84 -5.76 5.07
C ALA A 59 2.69 -5.02 5.77
N ARG A 60 2.55 -3.71 5.54
CA ARG A 60 1.45 -2.89 6.09
C ARG A 60 0.08 -3.30 5.56
N LEU A 61 -0.03 -3.64 4.28
CA LEU A 61 -1.28 -4.14 3.70
C LEU A 61 -1.71 -5.47 4.35
N VAL A 62 -0.76 -6.37 4.59
CA VAL A 62 -1.01 -7.65 5.28
C VAL A 62 -1.41 -7.44 6.74
N GLU A 63 -0.71 -6.55 7.45
CA GLU A 63 -1.03 -6.15 8.83
C GLU A 63 -2.48 -5.63 8.93
N ALA A 64 -2.88 -4.71 8.05
CA ALA A 64 -4.26 -4.21 8.00
C ALA A 64 -5.28 -5.34 7.74
N GLY A 65 -4.97 -6.31 6.87
CA GLY A 65 -5.79 -7.50 6.64
C GLY A 65 -6.00 -8.35 7.90
N TYR A 66 -4.97 -8.52 8.73
CA TYR A 66 -5.09 -9.23 10.00
C TYR A 66 -5.92 -8.47 11.03
N GLU A 67 -5.76 -7.16 11.14
CA GLU A 67 -6.51 -6.34 12.07
C GLU A 67 -8.02 -6.26 11.71
N MET A 68 -8.33 -6.18 10.41
CA MET A 68 -9.72 -6.27 9.92
C MET A 68 -10.39 -7.57 10.38
N LYS A 69 -9.73 -8.71 10.18
CA LYS A 69 -10.24 -10.03 10.61
C LYS A 69 -10.39 -10.18 12.12
N GLN A 70 -9.59 -9.46 12.92
CA GLN A 70 -9.70 -9.48 14.38
C GLN A 70 -10.90 -8.67 14.85
N THR A 71 -11.23 -7.59 14.16
CA THR A 71 -12.38 -6.73 14.48
C THR A 71 -13.72 -7.43 14.22
N GLU A 72 -13.78 -8.38 13.29
CA GLU A 72 -14.98 -9.18 13.00
C GLU A 72 -15.22 -10.34 14.00
N LYS A 73 -14.24 -10.65 14.85
CA LYS A 73 -14.30 -11.78 15.79
C LYS A 73 -14.65 -11.39 17.23
N GLY A 74 -14.79 -10.10 17.51
CA GLY A 74 -15.24 -9.56 18.81
C GLY A 74 -16.69 -9.09 18.74
#